data_AF-A0A7Y0L8Z9-F1
#
_entry.id   AF-A0A7Y0L8Z9-F1
#
_cell.length_a   1.000
_cell.length_b   1.000
_cell.length_c   1.000
_cell.angle_alpha   90.00
_cell.angle_beta   90.00
_cell.angle_gamma   90.00
#
_symmetry.space_group_name_H-M   'P 1'
#
loop_
_entity.id
_entity.type
_entity.pdbx_description
1 polymer ?
#
loop_
_entity_poly.entity_id
_entity_poly.type
_entity_poly.pdbx_seq_one_letter_code
_entity_poly.pdbx_strand_id
1 'polypeptide(L)'
;HRLATPHLVFEQLSLGTRYPVAVAMAYLRDVVNPEVRQAVSDRLTRIRTDTVVNATMVASYLRDHPGTIMPTVRNSERVDLVVWQLIQGKVAVLVDGDPFVLWVPTTLCDFYRTSEDYTTPWYNATFIRGIRWIAWGFGLYLPAVYIALTEVNPDLVPPPLVILTAGSHTGLPFTPIVEVLVMVLIIEILREAALRLPKPLATTIGTVGAIVVGTAVVKAGFV
;
A
#
# COMPACT_ATOMS: atom_id res chain seq x y z
N HIS A 1 -10.02 -23.77 11.98
CA HIS A 1 -9.09 -23.89 13.12
C HIS A 1 -8.68 -22.55 13.75
N ARG A 2 -8.26 -21.51 12.99
CA ARG A 2 -7.82 -20.23 13.59
C ARG A 2 -8.94 -19.35 14.16
N LEU A 3 -10.17 -19.50 13.67
CA LEU A 3 -11.35 -18.81 14.18
C LEU A 3 -12.45 -19.87 14.39
N ALA A 4 -12.62 -20.31 15.63
CA ALA A 4 -13.62 -21.31 16.02
C ALA A 4 -14.74 -20.61 16.78
N THR A 5 -15.69 -20.05 16.04
CA THR A 5 -16.84 -19.32 16.62
C THR A 5 -18.10 -19.64 15.83
N PRO A 6 -19.25 -19.84 16.50
CA PRO A 6 -20.53 -20.05 15.83
C PRO A 6 -21.01 -18.80 15.08
N HIS A 7 -20.40 -17.63 15.33
CA HIS A 7 -20.75 -16.38 14.67
C HIS A 7 -20.11 -16.22 13.29
N LEU A 8 -19.17 -17.10 12.92
CA LEU A 8 -18.59 -17.12 11.58
C LEU A 8 -19.58 -17.72 10.59
N VAL A 9 -20.05 -16.90 9.66
CA VAL A 9 -21.00 -17.29 8.63
C VAL A 9 -20.29 -17.33 7.29
N PHE A 10 -20.57 -18.38 6.52
CA PHE A 10 -20.20 -18.49 5.10
C PHE A 10 -21.48 -18.50 4.26
N GLU A 11 -21.61 -17.53 3.37
CA GLU A 11 -22.66 -17.48 2.35
C GLU A 11 -22.05 -17.91 1.02
N GLN A 12 -22.53 -19.03 0.47
CA GLN A 12 -22.09 -19.53 -0.82
C GLN A 12 -22.91 -18.88 -1.95
N LEU A 13 -22.20 -18.48 -2.99
CA LEU A 13 -22.72 -17.83 -4.19
C LEU A 13 -22.09 -18.53 -5.40
N SER A 14 -22.75 -18.45 -6.55
CA SER A 14 -22.19 -18.90 -7.82
C SER A 14 -22.11 -17.71 -8.77
N LEU A 15 -20.93 -17.42 -9.28
CA LEU A 15 -20.69 -16.32 -10.21
C LEU A 15 -20.33 -16.88 -11.60
N GLY A 16 -20.87 -16.27 -12.65
CA GLY A 16 -20.62 -16.68 -14.05
C GLY A 16 -21.86 -17.25 -14.72
N THR A 17 -22.11 -16.86 -15.97
CA THR A 17 -23.28 -17.32 -16.76
C THR A 17 -23.00 -18.58 -17.57
N ARG A 18 -21.80 -18.73 -18.14
CA ARG A 18 -21.41 -19.88 -18.98
C ARG A 18 -20.60 -20.92 -18.22
N TYR A 19 -19.69 -20.47 -17.36
CA TYR A 19 -18.87 -21.32 -16.50
C TYR A 19 -18.99 -20.83 -15.07
N PRO A 20 -19.96 -21.37 -14.29
CA PRO A 20 -20.20 -20.95 -12.92
C PRO A 20 -19.02 -21.35 -12.03
N VAL A 21 -18.56 -20.40 -11.21
CA VAL A 21 -17.50 -20.57 -10.22
C VAL A 21 -18.09 -20.35 -8.84
N ALA A 22 -17.77 -21.23 -7.90
CA ALA A 22 -18.21 -21.09 -6.52
C ALA A 22 -17.45 -19.94 -5.84
N VAL A 23 -18.17 -19.08 -5.15
CA VAL A 23 -17.63 -17.97 -4.38
C VAL A 23 -18.25 -18.01 -2.99
N ALA A 24 -17.44 -17.86 -1.96
CA ALA A 24 -17.92 -17.81 -0.59
C ALA A 24 -17.67 -16.43 0.00
N MET A 25 -18.72 -15.80 0.51
CA MET A 25 -18.64 -14.61 1.34
C MET A 25 -18.58 -15.03 2.81
N ALA A 26 -17.54 -14.64 3.52
CA ALA A 26 -17.32 -14.97 4.93
C ALA A 26 -17.35 -13.70 5.79
N TYR A 27 -18.04 -13.75 6.93
CA TYR A 27 -18.12 -12.63 7.87
C TYR A 27 -18.48 -13.09 9.29
N LEU A 28 -18.22 -12.26 10.28
CA LEU A 28 -18.66 -12.46 11.66
C LEU A 28 -19.99 -11.75 11.89
N ARG A 29 -21.06 -12.51 12.17
CA ARG A 29 -22.44 -12.00 12.28
C ARG A 29 -22.61 -10.93 13.36
N ASP A 30 -21.85 -11.02 14.44
CA ASP A 30 -21.89 -10.17 15.62
C ASP A 30 -21.06 -8.88 15.46
N VAL A 31 -20.09 -8.86 14.54
CA VAL A 31 -19.16 -7.73 14.37
C VAL A 31 -19.38 -6.98 13.05
N VAL A 32 -19.84 -7.67 12.00
CA VAL A 32 -19.97 -7.08 10.66
C VAL A 32 -21.01 -5.96 10.66
N ASN A 33 -20.70 -4.86 9.97
CA ASN A 33 -21.72 -3.85 9.67
C ASN A 33 -22.71 -4.45 8.64
N PRO A 34 -24.02 -4.52 8.95
CA PRO A 34 -25.02 -5.10 8.07
C PRO A 34 -25.12 -4.38 6.71
N GLU A 35 -24.91 -3.07 6.66
CA GLU A 35 -24.91 -2.29 5.42
C GLU A 35 -23.75 -2.70 4.51
N VAL A 36 -22.56 -2.90 5.08
CA VAL A 36 -21.37 -3.38 4.35
C VAL A 36 -21.62 -4.79 3.82
N ARG A 37 -22.14 -5.69 4.65
CA ARG A 37 -22.48 -7.06 4.24
C ARG A 37 -23.46 -7.04 3.07
N GLN A 38 -24.51 -6.24 3.16
CA GLN A 38 -25.52 -6.15 2.12
C GLN A 38 -24.95 -5.54 0.83
N ALA A 39 -24.15 -4.47 0.92
CA ALA A 39 -23.50 -3.86 -0.23
C ALA A 39 -22.57 -4.83 -0.97
N VAL A 40 -21.81 -5.66 -0.24
CA VAL A 40 -20.96 -6.69 -0.83
C VAL A 40 -21.80 -7.77 -1.51
N SER A 41 -22.85 -8.27 -0.84
CA SER A 41 -23.76 -9.28 -1.41
C SER A 41 -24.47 -8.79 -2.68
N ASP A 42 -25.01 -7.58 -2.64
CA ASP A 42 -25.67 -6.93 -3.79
C ASP A 42 -24.70 -6.73 -4.96
N ARG A 43 -23.43 -6.46 -4.70
CA ARG A 43 -22.41 -6.33 -5.75
C ARG A 43 -22.05 -7.66 -6.35
N LEU A 44 -21.82 -8.68 -5.53
CA LEU A 44 -21.48 -10.02 -6.02
C LEU A 44 -22.60 -10.58 -6.91
N THR A 45 -23.86 -10.39 -6.52
CA THR A 45 -25.03 -10.86 -7.30
C THR A 45 -25.25 -10.08 -8.60
N ARG A 46 -24.75 -8.85 -8.71
CA ARG A 46 -24.82 -8.03 -9.94
C ARG A 46 -23.75 -8.36 -10.97
N ILE A 47 -22.74 -9.17 -10.62
CA ILE A 47 -21.66 -9.53 -11.54
C ILE A 47 -22.23 -10.37 -12.69
N ARG A 48 -22.23 -9.79 -13.90
CA ARG A 48 -22.61 -10.47 -15.15
C ARG A 48 -21.38 -10.64 -16.02
N THR A 49 -20.78 -11.83 -15.94
CA THR A 49 -19.63 -12.27 -16.73
C THR A 49 -19.84 -13.71 -17.16
N ASP A 50 -19.19 -14.16 -18.23
CA ASP A 50 -19.25 -15.56 -18.65
C ASP A 50 -18.62 -16.49 -17.60
N THR A 51 -17.56 -16.02 -16.95
CA THR A 51 -16.88 -16.71 -15.84
C THR A 51 -16.06 -15.74 -15.00
N VAL A 52 -15.62 -16.20 -13.83
CA VAL A 52 -14.68 -15.51 -12.94
C VAL A 52 -13.38 -16.31 -12.93
N VAL A 53 -12.28 -15.68 -13.36
CA VAL A 53 -10.99 -16.36 -13.51
C VAL A 53 -10.14 -16.29 -12.24
N ASN A 54 -10.22 -15.18 -11.50
CA ASN A 54 -9.41 -14.96 -10.30
C ASN A 54 -10.09 -13.99 -9.32
N ALA A 55 -9.58 -13.96 -8.08
CA ALA A 55 -10.01 -13.06 -7.02
C ALA A 55 -9.82 -11.59 -7.42
N THR A 56 -8.77 -11.26 -8.18
CA THR A 56 -8.53 -9.89 -8.66
C THR A 56 -9.63 -9.37 -9.58
N MET A 57 -10.24 -10.24 -10.39
CA MET A 57 -11.39 -9.90 -11.24
C MET A 57 -12.63 -9.64 -10.39
N VAL A 58 -12.89 -10.44 -9.36
CA VAL A 58 -13.98 -10.15 -8.41
C VAL A 58 -13.71 -8.83 -7.67
N ALA A 59 -12.46 -8.57 -7.32
CA ALA A 59 -12.06 -7.34 -6.64
C ALA A 59 -12.37 -6.09 -7.46
N SER A 60 -12.27 -6.13 -8.79
CA SER A 60 -12.61 -4.97 -9.64
C SER A 60 -14.11 -4.69 -9.65
N TYR A 61 -14.97 -5.71 -9.60
CA TYR A 61 -16.42 -5.56 -9.48
C TYR A 61 -16.87 -5.12 -8.08
N LEU A 62 -16.08 -5.45 -7.05
CA LEU A 62 -16.35 -5.04 -5.67
C LEU A 62 -15.99 -3.57 -5.40
N ARG A 63 -15.21 -2.89 -6.25
CA ARG A 63 -14.82 -1.48 -6.06
C ARG A 63 -15.98 -0.53 -6.37
N ASP A 64 -16.24 0.40 -5.45
CA ASP A 64 -17.29 1.42 -5.56
C ASP A 64 -17.05 2.38 -6.73
N HIS A 65 -15.81 2.85 -6.85
CA HIS A 65 -15.43 3.92 -7.77
C HIS A 65 -14.09 3.54 -8.41
N PRO A 66 -14.07 3.16 -9.70
CA PRO A 66 -12.85 2.76 -10.39
C PRO A 66 -11.81 3.89 -10.46
N GLY A 67 -12.23 5.15 -10.31
CA GLY A 67 -11.34 6.32 -10.24
C GLY A 67 -10.75 6.61 -8.86
N THR A 68 -11.06 5.82 -7.82
CA THR A 68 -10.45 6.04 -6.50
C THR A 68 -8.99 5.62 -6.53
N ILE A 69 -8.11 6.54 -6.15
CA ILE A 69 -6.66 6.30 -6.03
C ILE A 69 -6.38 5.21 -4.98
N MET A 70 -7.19 5.17 -3.91
CA MET A 70 -7.06 4.17 -2.86
C MET A 70 -7.84 2.88 -3.15
N PRO A 71 -7.20 1.71 -3.05
CA PRO A 71 -7.89 0.44 -3.21
C PRO A 71 -8.86 0.22 -2.05
N THR A 72 -10.15 0.05 -2.35
CA THR A 72 -11.18 -0.31 -1.36
C THR A 72 -11.28 -1.82 -1.11
N VAL A 73 -10.58 -2.61 -1.93
CA VAL A 73 -10.50 -4.07 -1.85
C VAL A 73 -9.03 -4.48 -1.80
N ARG A 74 -8.70 -5.38 -0.88
CA ARG A 74 -7.35 -5.92 -0.72
C ARG A 74 -7.40 -7.44 -0.66
N ASN A 75 -6.34 -8.06 -1.15
CA ASN A 75 -6.19 -9.51 -1.21
C ASN A 75 -4.99 -9.98 -0.38
N SER A 76 -5.06 -11.21 0.12
CA SER A 76 -3.90 -11.89 0.69
C SER A 76 -4.05 -13.41 0.63
N GLU A 77 -2.91 -14.08 0.44
CA GLU A 77 -2.74 -15.52 0.62
C GLU A 77 -2.65 -15.93 2.11
N ARG A 78 -2.39 -14.95 3.00
CA ARG A 78 -2.16 -15.21 4.42
C ARG A 78 -3.46 -15.28 5.21
N VAL A 79 -3.81 -16.48 5.65
CA VAL A 79 -5.03 -16.76 6.42
C VAL A 79 -5.09 -16.01 7.76
N ASP A 80 -3.96 -15.78 8.43
CA ASP A 80 -3.89 -14.97 9.66
C ASP A 80 -4.37 -13.53 9.44
N LEU A 81 -4.00 -12.91 8.31
CA LEU A 81 -4.47 -11.57 7.98
C LEU A 81 -5.98 -11.57 7.74
N VAL A 82 -6.49 -12.53 6.98
CA VAL A 82 -7.93 -12.65 6.70
C VAL A 82 -8.73 -12.78 8.00
N VAL A 83 -8.29 -13.66 8.90
CA VAL A 83 -8.92 -13.85 10.21
C VAL A 83 -8.93 -12.56 11.01
N TRP A 84 -7.82 -11.82 11.03
CA TRP A 84 -7.75 -10.52 11.70
C TRP A 84 -8.75 -9.53 11.10
N GLN A 85 -8.86 -9.46 9.78
CA GLN A 85 -9.79 -8.53 9.12
C GLN A 85 -11.25 -8.90 9.39
N LEU A 86 -11.59 -10.19 9.46
CA LEU A 86 -12.92 -10.65 9.88
C LEU A 86 -13.24 -10.20 11.31
N ILE A 87 -12.28 -10.30 12.24
CA ILE A 87 -12.42 -9.82 13.63
C ILE A 87 -12.62 -8.30 13.69
N GLN A 88 -12.10 -7.54 12.72
CA GLN A 88 -12.33 -6.10 12.61
C GLN A 88 -13.70 -5.74 11.98
N GLY A 89 -14.58 -6.73 11.75
CA GLY A 89 -15.93 -6.51 11.20
C GLY A 89 -15.98 -6.38 9.68
N LYS A 90 -14.93 -6.80 8.97
CA LYS A 90 -14.90 -6.78 7.50
C LYS A 90 -15.46 -8.08 6.92
N VAL A 91 -15.83 -8.00 5.65
CA VAL A 91 -16.32 -9.13 4.87
C VAL A 91 -15.17 -9.68 4.05
N ALA A 92 -14.95 -10.99 4.09
CA ALA A 92 -14.01 -11.68 3.23
C ALA A 92 -14.72 -12.37 2.06
N VAL A 93 -14.08 -12.46 0.90
CA VAL A 93 -14.59 -13.14 -0.29
C VAL A 93 -13.54 -14.12 -0.80
N LEU A 94 -13.93 -15.38 -0.89
CA LEU A 94 -13.11 -16.49 -1.36
C LEU A 94 -13.64 -16.92 -2.73
N VAL A 95 -12.74 -17.08 -3.69
CA VAL A 95 -13.07 -17.55 -5.06
C VAL A 95 -12.50 -18.95 -5.22
N ASP A 96 -13.32 -19.88 -5.70
CA ASP A 96 -12.88 -21.25 -5.95
C ASP A 96 -11.75 -21.27 -6.99
N GLY A 97 -10.70 -22.06 -6.72
CA GLY A 97 -9.50 -22.14 -7.54
C GLY A 97 -8.47 -21.01 -7.35
N ASP A 98 -8.73 -19.99 -6.52
CA ASP A 98 -7.79 -18.89 -6.27
C ASP A 98 -7.17 -18.97 -4.85
N PRO A 99 -5.83 -18.88 -4.70
CA PRO A 99 -5.18 -18.91 -3.39
C PRO A 99 -5.33 -17.61 -2.58
N PHE A 100 -5.82 -16.53 -3.19
CA PHE A 100 -5.99 -15.24 -2.54
C PHE A 100 -7.42 -15.06 -2.03
N VAL A 101 -7.53 -14.56 -0.80
CA VAL A 101 -8.79 -14.14 -0.20
C VAL A 101 -8.88 -12.62 -0.23
N LEU A 102 -10.01 -12.09 -0.67
CA LEU A 102 -10.30 -10.66 -0.66
C LEU A 102 -10.93 -10.24 0.66
N TRP A 103 -10.77 -8.99 1.09
CA TRP A 103 -11.62 -8.38 2.12
C TRP A 103 -12.04 -6.96 1.80
N VAL A 104 -13.21 -6.59 2.32
CA VAL A 104 -13.90 -5.32 2.07
C VAL A 104 -14.62 -4.84 3.34
N PRO A 105 -14.61 -3.53 3.66
CA PRO A 105 -13.82 -2.47 3.03
C PRO A 105 -12.36 -2.49 3.50
N THR A 106 -11.46 -2.07 2.62
CA THR A 106 -10.07 -1.76 2.97
C THR A 106 -9.94 -0.28 3.31
N THR A 107 -9.27 0.02 4.41
CA THR A 107 -9.00 1.37 4.91
C THR A 107 -7.51 1.71 4.77
N LEU A 108 -7.16 3.00 4.86
CA LEU A 108 -5.77 3.44 4.81
C LEU A 108 -4.92 2.76 5.89
N CYS A 109 -5.46 2.58 7.10
CA CYS A 109 -4.78 1.89 8.19
C CYS A 109 -4.39 0.44 7.87
N ASP A 110 -5.10 -0.23 6.97
CA ASP A 110 -4.77 -1.60 6.56
C ASP A 110 -3.51 -1.67 5.69
N PHE A 111 -3.11 -0.56 5.06
CA PHE A 111 -1.85 -0.49 4.32
C PHE A 111 -0.65 -0.32 5.23
N TYR A 112 -0.86 0.27 6.41
CA TYR A 112 0.17 0.54 7.41
C TYR A 112 0.20 -0.48 8.54
N ARG A 113 -0.55 -1.57 8.43
CA ARG A 113 -0.52 -2.71 9.36
C ARG A 113 -0.04 -3.94 8.60
N THR A 114 1.02 -4.56 9.10
CA THR A 114 1.55 -5.81 8.56
C THR A 114 1.25 -6.96 9.51
N SER A 115 1.15 -8.19 9.02
CA SER A 115 0.98 -9.39 9.86
C SER A 115 2.09 -9.52 10.91
N GLU A 116 3.31 -9.09 10.56
CA GLU A 116 4.48 -9.10 11.44
C GLU A 116 4.32 -8.17 12.65
N ASP A 117 3.52 -7.10 12.52
CA ASP A 117 3.24 -6.17 13.62
C ASP A 117 2.44 -6.85 14.76
N TYR A 118 1.85 -8.03 14.50
CA TYR A 118 1.08 -8.81 15.47
C TYR A 118 1.83 -10.02 16.02
N THR A 119 2.94 -10.41 15.39
CA THR A 119 3.80 -11.50 15.87
C THR A 119 4.99 -11.00 16.68
N THR A 120 5.19 -9.68 16.74
CA THR A 120 6.28 -9.03 17.48
C THR A 120 5.78 -8.38 18.77
N PRO A 121 6.64 -8.17 19.77
CA PRO A 121 6.25 -7.47 20.99
C PRO A 121 5.67 -6.08 20.70
N TRP A 122 4.68 -5.67 21.49
CA TRP A 122 3.89 -4.46 21.28
C TRP A 122 4.74 -3.18 21.15
N TYR A 123 5.87 -3.10 21.87
CA TYR A 123 6.77 -1.94 21.84
C TYR A 123 7.49 -1.83 20.49
N ASN A 124 7.94 -2.95 19.93
CA ASN A 124 8.62 -2.97 18.63
C ASN A 124 7.63 -2.64 17.50
N ALA A 125 6.47 -3.30 17.50
CA ALA A 125 5.43 -3.04 16.53
C ALA A 125 4.98 -1.56 16.53
N THR A 126 4.83 -0.96 17.72
CA THR A 126 4.42 0.46 17.83
C THR A 126 5.52 1.40 17.35
N PHE A 127 6.78 1.11 17.66
CA PHE A 127 7.92 1.88 17.19
C PHE A 127 8.04 1.85 15.65
N ILE A 128 7.99 0.66 15.04
CA ILE A 128 8.04 0.52 13.57
C ILE A 128 6.84 1.20 12.90
N ARG A 129 5.64 1.10 13.47
CA ARG A 129 4.46 1.83 12.98
C ARG A 129 4.68 3.34 12.99
N GLY A 130 5.28 3.88 14.07
CA GLY A 130 5.64 5.30 14.17
C GLY A 130 6.60 5.73 13.06
N ILE A 131 7.66 4.96 12.83
CA ILE A 131 8.60 5.20 11.72
C ILE A 131 7.88 5.20 10.38
N ARG A 132 6.96 4.26 10.16
CA ARG A 132 6.20 4.15 8.90
C ARG A 132 5.33 5.39 8.63
N TRP A 133 4.71 5.95 9.67
CA TRP A 133 3.93 7.19 9.56
C TRP A 133 4.81 8.42 9.31
N ILE A 134 5.93 8.53 10.01
CA ILE A 134 6.91 9.62 9.83
C ILE A 134 7.50 9.55 8.41
N ALA A 135 7.89 8.37 7.95
CA ALA A 135 8.43 8.14 6.62
C ALA A 135 7.40 8.48 5.53
N TRP A 136 6.12 8.16 5.73
CA TRP A 136 5.06 8.58 4.81
C TRP A 136 4.92 10.10 4.74
N GLY A 137 4.96 10.79 5.89
CA GLY A 137 4.96 12.25 5.95
C GLY A 137 6.16 12.86 5.22
N PHE A 138 7.38 12.37 5.48
CA PHE A 138 8.57 12.85 4.77
C PHE A 138 8.50 12.57 3.26
N GLY A 139 8.10 11.36 2.85
CA GLY A 139 7.96 11.04 1.43
C GLY A 139 7.00 11.97 0.69
N LEU A 140 5.94 12.43 1.36
CA LEU A 140 4.94 13.34 0.78
C LEU A 140 5.40 14.81 0.80
N TYR A 141 5.97 15.27 1.92
CA TYR A 141 6.23 16.70 2.15
C TYR A 141 7.66 17.13 1.82
N LEU A 142 8.66 16.27 1.95
CA LEU A 142 10.07 16.65 1.79
C LEU A 142 10.38 17.25 0.39
N PRO A 143 9.85 16.71 -0.73
CA PRO A 143 10.04 17.32 -2.05
C PRO A 143 9.42 18.71 -2.15
N ALA A 144 8.22 18.90 -1.59
CA ALA A 144 7.52 20.18 -1.60
C ALA A 144 8.21 21.22 -0.72
N VAL A 145 8.70 20.82 0.46
CA VAL A 145 9.47 21.68 1.37
C VAL A 145 10.79 22.10 0.73
N TYR A 146 11.49 21.18 0.05
CA TYR A 146 12.72 21.51 -0.68
C TYR A 146 12.48 22.62 -1.70
N ILE A 147 11.48 22.46 -2.59
CA ILE A 147 11.15 23.47 -3.61
C ILE A 147 10.73 24.79 -2.94
N ALA A 148 9.91 24.74 -1.89
CA ALA A 148 9.45 25.95 -1.20
C ALA A 148 10.60 26.75 -0.56
N LEU A 149 11.61 26.06 -0.02
CA LEU A 149 12.76 26.69 0.62
C LEU A 149 13.80 27.19 -0.39
N THR A 150 13.98 26.52 -1.53
CA THR A 150 15.00 26.92 -2.51
C THR A 150 14.50 27.96 -3.50
N GLU A 151 13.24 27.88 -3.94
CA GLU A 151 12.70 28.73 -5.01
C GLU A 151 11.75 29.84 -4.51
N VAL A 152 10.99 29.59 -3.44
CA VAL A 152 9.96 30.55 -2.99
C VAL A 152 10.48 31.45 -1.86
N ASN A 153 11.13 30.89 -0.84
CA ASN A 153 11.62 31.64 0.32
C ASN A 153 13.06 31.24 0.70
N PRO A 154 14.06 31.59 -0.13
CA PRO A 154 15.47 31.26 0.14
C PRO A 154 16.00 31.90 1.43
N ASP A 155 15.43 33.02 1.87
CA ASP A 155 15.84 33.73 3.08
C ASP A 155 15.58 32.94 4.38
N LEU A 156 14.74 31.90 4.33
CA LEU A 156 14.47 31.01 5.46
C LEU A 156 15.58 29.97 5.66
N VAL A 157 16.45 29.79 4.66
CA VAL A 157 17.54 28.81 4.71
C VAL A 157 18.79 29.50 5.28
N PRO A 158 19.47 28.90 6.28
CA PRO A 158 20.73 29.44 6.80
C PRO A 158 21.72 29.76 5.68
N PRO A 159 22.35 30.96 5.68
CA PRO A 159 23.30 31.39 4.65
C PRO A 159 24.38 30.36 4.25
N PRO A 160 25.00 29.59 5.17
CA PRO A 160 25.99 28.58 4.77
C PRO A 160 25.39 27.46 3.90
N LEU A 161 24.12 27.10 4.10
CA LEU A 161 23.44 26.08 3.30
C LEU A 161 23.07 26.61 1.91
N VAL A 162 22.69 27.89 1.80
CA VAL A 162 22.39 28.54 0.51
C VAL A 162 23.62 28.59 -0.39
N ILE A 163 24.80 28.84 0.18
CA ILE A 163 26.06 28.88 -0.58
C ILE A 163 26.42 27.47 -1.09
N LEU A 164 26.22 26.44 -0.26
CA LEU A 164 26.43 25.05 -0.67
C LEU A 164 25.46 24.63 -1.79
N THR A 165 24.18 24.98 -1.67
CA THR A 165 23.18 24.66 -2.71
C THR A 165 23.43 25.47 -3.99
N ALA A 166 23.75 26.76 -3.88
CA ALA A 166 24.08 27.60 -5.04
C ALA A 166 25.33 27.08 -5.79
N GLY A 167 26.35 26.62 -5.05
CA GLY A 167 27.53 25.98 -5.63
C GLY A 167 27.25 24.63 -6.31
N SER A 168 26.23 23.88 -5.85
CA SER A 168 25.78 22.68 -6.57
C SER A 168 24.96 22.99 -7.82
N HIS A 169 24.31 24.16 -7.90
CA HIS A 169 23.55 24.59 -9.07
C HIS A 169 24.43 25.23 -10.17
N THR A 170 25.66 25.66 -9.87
CA THR A 170 26.58 26.18 -10.89
C THR A 170 27.03 25.07 -11.83
N GLY A 171 26.31 24.89 -12.95
CA GLY A 171 26.61 23.92 -14.00
C GLY A 171 25.44 22.99 -14.37
N LEU A 172 24.33 23.02 -13.62
CA LEU A 172 23.15 22.23 -13.95
C LEU A 172 22.14 23.09 -14.73
N PRO A 173 21.66 22.64 -15.91
CA PRO A 173 20.74 23.41 -16.74
C PRO A 173 19.27 23.32 -16.29
N PHE A 174 18.96 22.58 -15.22
CA PHE A 174 17.61 22.28 -14.79
C PHE A 174 17.19 23.13 -13.59
N THR A 175 15.91 23.53 -13.56
CA THR A 175 15.31 24.15 -12.38
C THR A 175 15.11 23.12 -11.26
N PRO A 176 15.12 23.51 -9.98
CA PRO A 176 14.93 22.59 -8.84
C PRO A 176 13.64 21.77 -8.93
N ILE A 177 12.59 22.31 -9.55
CA ILE A 177 11.34 21.56 -9.81
C ILE A 177 11.60 20.36 -10.73
N VAL A 178 12.33 20.58 -11.84
CA VAL A 178 12.66 19.51 -12.80
C VAL A 178 13.60 18.50 -12.16
N GLU A 179 14.58 18.95 -11.38
CA GLU A 179 15.51 18.09 -10.65
C GLU A 179 14.77 17.14 -9.69
N VAL A 180 13.87 17.67 -8.85
CA VAL A 180 13.07 16.87 -7.91
C VAL A 180 12.17 15.88 -8.65
N LEU A 181 11.54 16.29 -9.75
CA LEU A 181 10.71 15.40 -10.56
C LEU A 181 11.51 14.22 -11.11
N VAL A 182 12.70 14.49 -11.64
CA VAL A 182 13.62 13.44 -12.15
C VAL A 182 14.07 12.53 -11.02
N MET A 183 14.39 13.08 -9.84
CA MET A 183 14.76 12.28 -8.67
C MET A 183 13.62 11.35 -8.22
N VAL A 184 12.39 11.86 -8.13
CA VAL A 184 11.20 11.05 -7.79
C VAL A 184 10.99 9.95 -8.83
N LEU A 185 11.14 10.26 -10.11
CA LEU A 185 11.04 9.27 -11.19
C LEU A 185 12.09 8.16 -11.05
N ILE A 186 13.35 8.52 -10.79
CA ILE A 186 14.43 7.54 -10.59
C ILE A 186 14.12 6.65 -9.38
N ILE A 187 13.66 7.21 -8.27
CA ILE A 187 13.31 6.44 -7.07
C ILE A 187 12.16 5.47 -7.35
N GLU A 188 11.10 5.89 -8.06
CA GLU A 188 9.99 4.99 -8.43
C GLU A 188 10.43 3.90 -9.40
N ILE A 189 11.32 4.19 -10.35
CA ILE A 189 11.91 3.16 -11.23
C ILE A 189 12.69 2.13 -10.40
N LEU A 190 13.53 2.58 -9.46
CA LEU A 190 14.29 1.68 -8.58
C LEU A 190 13.36 0.84 -7.69
N ARG A 191 12.29 1.44 -7.18
CA ARG A 191 11.28 0.75 -6.37
C ARG A 191 10.52 -0.31 -7.17
N GLU A 192 10.07 0.01 -8.37
CA GLU A 192 9.37 -0.93 -9.25
C GLU A 192 10.29 -2.08 -9.67
N ALA A 193 11.56 -1.79 -9.94
CA ALA A 193 12.58 -2.82 -10.20
C ALA A 193 12.77 -3.73 -8.98
N ALA A 194 12.86 -3.17 -7.78
CA ALA A 194 13.02 -3.94 -6.55
C ALA A 194 11.80 -4.85 -6.25
N LEU A 195 10.58 -4.42 -6.56
CA LEU A 195 9.36 -5.22 -6.37
C LEU A 195 9.26 -6.42 -7.31
N ARG A 196 9.86 -6.33 -8.51
CA ARG A 196 9.81 -7.39 -9.53
C ARG A 196 10.96 -8.38 -9.44
N LEU A 197 12.01 -8.05 -8.70
CA LEU A 197 13.19 -8.90 -8.55
C LEU A 197 13.03 -9.89 -7.38
N PRO A 198 13.64 -11.09 -7.47
CA PRO A 198 13.76 -12.00 -6.33
C PRO A 198 14.33 -11.31 -5.09
N LYS A 199 13.86 -11.69 -3.90
CA LYS A 199 14.20 -11.05 -2.61
C LYS A 199 15.70 -10.72 -2.41
N PRO A 200 16.67 -11.58 -2.78
CA PRO A 200 18.10 -11.26 -2.62
C PRO A 200 18.60 -10.12 -3.52
N LEU A 201 17.99 -9.91 -4.69
CA LEU A 201 18.36 -8.83 -5.61
C LEU A 201 17.70 -7.50 -5.21
N ALA A 202 16.50 -7.55 -4.63
CA ALA A 202 15.82 -6.38 -4.07
C ALA A 202 16.64 -5.73 -2.94
N THR A 203 17.26 -6.55 -2.07
CA THR A 203 18.14 -6.05 -1.00
C THR A 203 19.40 -5.35 -1.54
N THR A 204 19.95 -5.83 -2.66
CA THR A 204 21.13 -5.23 -3.29
C THR A 204 20.83 -3.82 -3.82
N ILE A 205 19.69 -3.62 -4.48
CA ILE A 205 19.25 -2.30 -4.96
C ILE A 205 19.11 -1.33 -3.77
N GLY A 206 18.53 -1.79 -2.66
CA GLY A 206 18.41 -0.99 -1.44
C GLY A 206 19.77 -0.55 -0.90
N THR A 207 20.75 -1.46 -0.83
CA THR A 207 22.11 -1.15 -0.36
C THR A 207 22.84 -0.18 -1.29
N VAL A 208 22.77 -0.41 -2.61
CA VAL A 208 23.40 0.49 -3.59
C VAL A 208 22.78 1.88 -3.53
N GLY A 209 21.45 1.98 -3.45
CA GLY A 209 20.75 3.25 -3.28
C GLY A 209 21.20 4.00 -2.02
N ALA A 210 21.31 3.30 -0.88
CA ALA A 210 21.78 3.88 0.37
C ALA A 210 23.23 4.41 0.27
N ILE A 211 24.12 3.67 -0.39
CA ILE A 211 25.52 4.10 -0.60
C ILE A 211 25.57 5.31 -1.52
N VAL A 212 24.83 5.31 -2.62
CA VAL A 212 24.83 6.44 -3.58
C VAL A 212 24.33 7.72 -2.90
N VAL A 213 23.21 7.65 -2.18
CA VAL A 213 22.69 8.80 -1.42
C VAL A 213 23.67 9.21 -0.32
N GLY A 214 24.23 8.27 0.43
CA GLY A 214 25.20 8.55 1.48
C GLY A 214 26.46 9.24 0.96
N THR A 215 27.01 8.79 -0.18
CA THR A 215 28.16 9.44 -0.82
C THR A 215 27.83 10.83 -1.36
N ALA A 216 26.59 11.07 -1.80
CA ALA A 216 26.13 12.39 -2.21
C ALA A 216 26.07 13.36 -1.02
N VAL A 217 25.57 12.91 0.14
CA VAL A 217 25.50 13.71 1.39
C VAL A 217 26.89 14.15 1.86
N VAL A 218 27.86 13.23 1.85
CA VAL A 218 29.27 13.54 2.20
C VAL A 218 29.88 14.54 1.22
N LYS A 219 29.63 14.38 -0.09
CA LYS A 219 30.12 15.32 -1.11
C LYS A 219 29.48 16.69 -1.01
N ALA A 220 28.23 16.77 -0.57
CA ALA A 220 27.51 18.02 -0.36
C ALA A 220 27.89 18.74 0.95
N GLY A 221 28.75 18.15 1.78
CA GLY A 221 29.27 18.79 2.99
C GLY A 221 28.30 18.82 4.18
N PHE A 222 27.25 17.99 4.15
CA PHE A 222 26.31 17.86 5.26
C PHE A 222 26.86 17.03 6.43
N VAL A 223 27.91 16.23 6.20
CA VAL A 223 28.68 15.45 7.20
C VAL A 223 30.14 15.39 6.79
#